data_AF-A0A438BJX1-F1
#
_entry.id   AF-A0A438BJX1-F1
#
_cell.length_a   1.000
_cell.length_b   1.000
_cell.length_c   1.000
_cell.angle_alpha   90.00
_cell.angle_beta   90.00
_cell.angle_gamma   90.00
#
_symmetry.space_group_name_H-M   'P 1'
#
loop_
_entity.id
_entity.type
_entity.pdbx_description
1 polymer ?
#
loop_
_entity_poly.entity_id
_entity_poly.type
_entity_poly.pdbx_seq_one_letter_code
_entity_poly.pdbx_strand_id
1 'polypeptide(L)'
;MDARRWTGTVLAGAAIVTVTLAAPQADAGTPVREDSVAARAVTELTTSEGAPDASAVPDDFAAVIGYRPRIEDGLLVNPNGACSSPVPLPTEFDTPCKAHDLGYDLLRYAHLTGGDLGGWARSALDSQLDRRMHEACEARERDRTSCFAMANTATTAVSVNSMRQGYGVPVDEPWIRYTVGATLAALGLLAVAAVVRRVGRIRWAVPA
;
A
#
# COMPACT_ATOMS: atom_id res chain seq x y z
N MET A 1 22.53 -26.03 -12.71
CA MET A 1 21.75 -24.94 -12.08
C MET A 1 21.30 -25.44 -10.71
N ASP A 2 21.78 -24.83 -9.62
CA ASP A 2 21.84 -25.47 -8.29
C ASP A 2 20.52 -25.42 -7.49
N ALA A 3 20.13 -26.58 -6.97
CA ALA A 3 18.99 -26.78 -6.04
C ALA A 3 19.05 -25.89 -4.78
N ARG A 4 20.24 -25.40 -4.40
CA ARG A 4 20.46 -24.45 -3.31
C ARG A 4 19.86 -23.06 -3.57
N ARG A 5 19.75 -22.64 -4.84
CA ARG A 5 19.15 -21.36 -5.22
C ARG A 5 17.62 -21.40 -5.03
N TRP A 6 17.00 -22.53 -5.33
CA TRP A 6 15.56 -22.75 -5.16
C TRP A 6 15.13 -22.77 -3.68
N THR A 7 15.92 -23.35 -2.79
CA THR A 7 15.58 -23.38 -1.35
C THR A 7 15.61 -22.00 -0.71
N GLY A 8 16.51 -21.11 -1.16
CA GLY A 8 16.59 -19.73 -0.67
C GLY A 8 15.39 -18.89 -1.08
N THR A 9 14.95 -19.01 -2.33
CA THR A 9 13.79 -18.27 -2.86
C THR A 9 12.48 -18.71 -2.20
N VAL A 10 12.30 -20.01 -1.95
CA VAL A 10 11.09 -20.55 -1.29
C VAL A 10 10.99 -20.12 0.17
N LEU A 11 12.11 -20.04 0.90
CA LEU A 11 12.13 -19.63 2.30
C LEU A 11 11.90 -18.12 2.48
N ALA A 12 12.43 -17.28 1.59
CA ALA A 12 12.16 -15.84 1.59
C ALA A 12 10.67 -15.54 1.28
N GLY A 13 10.08 -16.27 0.33
CA GLY A 13 8.65 -16.15 0.02
C GLY A 13 7.75 -16.57 1.18
N ALA A 14 8.09 -17.65 1.88
CA ALA A 14 7.30 -18.13 3.03
C ALA A 14 7.32 -17.16 4.23
N ALA A 15 8.44 -16.48 4.49
CA ALA A 15 8.58 -15.49 5.56
C ALA A 15 7.76 -14.21 5.29
N ILE A 16 7.69 -13.77 4.03
CA ILE A 16 6.84 -12.62 3.63
C ILE A 16 5.36 -12.96 3.84
N VAL A 17 4.94 -14.20 3.54
CA VAL A 17 3.55 -14.66 3.70
C VAL A 17 3.12 -14.85 5.16
N THR A 18 4.04 -15.21 6.08
CA THR A 18 3.67 -15.42 7.49
C THR A 18 3.51 -14.11 8.26
N VAL A 19 4.27 -13.07 7.92
CA VAL A 19 4.19 -11.75 8.58
C VAL A 19 2.93 -10.98 8.14
N THR A 20 2.44 -11.20 6.92
CA THR A 20 1.23 -10.54 6.41
C THR A 20 -0.07 -11.07 7.02
N LEU A 21 -0.10 -12.31 7.53
CA LEU A 21 -1.32 -12.94 8.08
C LEU A 21 -1.58 -12.65 9.57
N ALA A 22 -0.60 -12.11 10.31
CA ALA A 22 -0.68 -11.92 11.76
C ALA A 22 -1.01 -10.47 12.19
N ALA A 23 -1.20 -9.57 11.23
CA ALA A 23 -1.46 -8.16 11.48
C ALA A 23 -2.97 -7.87 11.62
N PRO A 24 -3.38 -6.88 12.44
CA PRO A 24 -4.77 -6.52 12.60
C PRO A 24 -5.39 -6.12 11.25
N GLN A 25 -6.59 -6.61 10.99
CA GLN A 25 -7.38 -6.21 9.83
C GLN A 25 -8.02 -4.84 10.12
N ALA A 26 -8.14 -3.98 9.09
CA ALA A 26 -9.09 -2.88 9.19
C ALA A 26 -10.49 -3.46 9.01
N ASP A 27 -11.44 -3.05 9.85
CA ASP A 27 -12.80 -3.57 9.82
C ASP A 27 -13.53 -2.92 8.65
N ALA A 28 -13.59 -3.61 7.51
CA ALA A 28 -14.25 -3.14 6.29
C ALA A 28 -15.70 -3.63 6.20
N GLY A 29 -16.35 -3.84 7.34
CA GLY A 29 -17.74 -4.27 7.40
C GLY A 29 -18.62 -3.39 6.53
N THR A 30 -19.67 -3.95 5.93
CA THR A 30 -20.64 -3.16 5.17
C THR A 30 -21.24 -2.10 6.10
N PRO A 31 -20.97 -0.80 5.88
CA PRO A 31 -21.47 0.23 6.77
C PRO A 31 -23.00 0.28 6.71
N VAL A 32 -23.64 0.47 7.86
CA VAL A 32 -25.11 0.62 7.94
C VAL A 32 -25.55 1.88 7.18
N ARG A 33 -24.70 2.92 7.18
CA ARG A 33 -24.84 4.15 6.43
C ARG A 33 -23.46 4.75 6.17
N GLU A 34 -23.21 5.10 4.92
CA GLU A 34 -22.00 5.82 4.51
C GLU A 34 -22.16 7.34 4.67
N ASP A 35 -21.06 8.04 4.95
CA ASP A 35 -20.99 9.50 4.83
C ASP A 35 -21.15 9.89 3.36
N SER A 36 -22.29 10.48 3.01
CA SER A 36 -22.63 10.80 1.62
C SER A 36 -21.74 11.90 1.03
N VAL A 37 -21.19 12.81 1.85
CA VAL A 37 -20.30 13.88 1.39
C VAL A 37 -18.93 13.31 1.10
N ALA A 38 -18.38 12.48 1.99
CA ALA A 38 -17.12 11.78 1.77
C ALA A 38 -17.22 10.81 0.58
N ALA A 39 -18.31 10.06 0.45
CA ALA A 39 -18.56 9.17 -0.68
C ALA A 39 -18.59 9.92 -2.02
N ARG A 40 -19.24 11.09 -2.05
CA ARG A 40 -19.25 11.97 -3.22
C ARG A 40 -17.83 12.48 -3.53
N ALA A 41 -17.08 12.91 -2.52
CA ALA A 41 -15.70 13.36 -2.69
C ALA A 41 -14.81 12.27 -3.28
N VAL A 42 -14.89 11.03 -2.78
CA VAL A 42 -14.15 9.88 -3.32
C VAL A 42 -14.58 9.58 -4.75
N THR A 43 -15.87 9.63 -5.05
CA THR A 43 -16.38 9.42 -6.41
C THR A 43 -15.80 10.47 -7.35
N GLU A 44 -15.92 11.76 -7.01
CA GLU A 44 -15.37 12.86 -7.79
C GLU A 44 -13.87 12.68 -8.02
N LEU A 45 -13.11 12.39 -6.96
CA LEU A 45 -11.68 12.15 -7.08
C LEU A 45 -11.38 11.03 -8.06
N THR A 46 -12.15 9.93 -8.05
CA THR A 46 -11.85 8.68 -8.79
C THR A 46 -12.44 8.59 -10.19
N THR A 47 -13.50 9.35 -10.49
CA THR A 47 -14.19 9.32 -11.79
C THR A 47 -13.95 10.55 -12.66
N SER A 48 -13.60 11.71 -12.08
CA SER A 48 -13.50 12.94 -12.86
C SER A 48 -12.19 13.01 -13.65
N GLU A 49 -12.34 13.13 -14.97
CA GLU A 49 -11.30 13.61 -15.90
C GLU A 49 -11.34 15.15 -16.04
N GLY A 50 -12.26 15.81 -15.34
CA GLY A 50 -12.43 17.26 -15.31
C GLY A 50 -11.48 17.97 -14.35
N ALA A 51 -11.54 19.32 -14.34
CA ALA A 51 -10.76 20.11 -13.41
C ALA A 51 -11.11 19.77 -11.95
N PRO A 52 -10.13 19.67 -11.05
CA PRO A 52 -10.37 19.30 -9.66
C PRO A 52 -11.24 20.33 -8.96
N ASP A 53 -12.35 19.88 -8.36
CA ASP A 53 -13.26 20.71 -7.59
C ASP A 53 -13.00 20.55 -6.08
N ALA A 54 -12.37 21.56 -5.49
CA ALA A 54 -12.13 21.58 -4.04
C ALA A 54 -13.43 21.63 -3.22
N SER A 55 -14.56 22.05 -3.80
CA SER A 55 -15.87 22.05 -3.13
C SER A 55 -16.48 20.65 -2.97
N ALA A 56 -15.86 19.63 -3.57
CA ALA A 56 -16.22 18.24 -3.35
C ALA A 56 -15.80 17.74 -1.95
N VAL A 57 -14.77 18.34 -1.34
CA VAL A 57 -14.26 17.98 -0.01
C VAL A 57 -15.20 18.51 1.09
N PRO A 58 -15.45 17.76 2.18
CA PRO A 58 -16.24 18.24 3.31
C PRO A 58 -15.75 19.59 3.88
N ASP A 59 -16.68 20.50 4.20
CA ASP A 59 -16.36 21.86 4.65
C ASP A 59 -15.52 21.90 5.96
N ASP A 60 -15.75 20.94 6.84
CA ASP A 60 -15.06 20.75 8.12
C ASP A 60 -13.86 19.79 8.03
N PHE A 61 -13.52 19.29 6.84
CA PHE A 61 -12.38 18.39 6.62
C PHE A 61 -11.08 18.94 7.24
N ALA A 62 -10.82 20.24 7.06
CA ALA A 62 -9.62 20.87 7.61
C ALA A 62 -9.61 20.93 9.15
N ALA A 63 -10.78 20.96 9.79
CA ALA A 63 -10.90 20.92 11.24
C ALA A 63 -10.72 19.49 11.78
N VAL A 64 -11.18 18.47 11.04
CA VAL A 64 -11.10 17.05 11.43
C VAL A 64 -9.73 16.45 11.13
N ILE A 65 -9.19 16.68 9.93
CA ILE A 65 -7.95 16.08 9.43
C ILE A 65 -6.72 16.97 9.65
N GLY A 66 -6.91 18.28 9.76
CA GLY A 66 -5.83 19.21 10.13
C GLY A 66 -5.06 19.86 8.97
N TYR A 67 -5.54 19.73 7.72
CA TYR A 67 -4.98 20.47 6.58
C TYR A 67 -6.06 20.83 5.54
N ARG A 68 -5.75 21.78 4.66
CA ARG A 68 -6.59 22.11 3.49
C ARG A 68 -5.99 21.49 2.23
N PRO A 69 -6.76 20.70 1.46
CA PRO A 69 -6.31 20.18 0.16
C PRO A 69 -5.91 21.31 -0.79
N ARG A 70 -5.03 21.01 -1.74
CA ARG A 70 -4.56 21.96 -2.75
C ARG A 70 -4.63 21.36 -4.15
N ILE A 71 -4.64 22.20 -5.17
CA ILE A 71 -4.50 21.74 -6.55
C ILE A 71 -3.01 21.78 -6.91
N GLU A 72 -2.44 20.63 -7.26
CA GLU A 72 -1.07 20.46 -7.76
C GLU A 72 -1.13 19.64 -9.05
N ASP A 73 -0.50 20.14 -10.12
CA ASP A 73 -0.49 19.52 -11.46
C ASP A 73 -1.87 19.03 -11.96
N GLY A 74 -2.93 19.79 -11.66
CA GLY A 74 -4.29 19.46 -12.07
C GLY A 74 -4.99 18.40 -11.21
N LEU A 75 -4.40 17.99 -10.08
CA LEU A 75 -4.99 17.06 -9.12
C LEU A 75 -5.26 17.75 -7.79
N LEU A 76 -6.35 17.39 -7.11
CA LEU A 76 -6.56 17.76 -5.71
C LEU A 76 -5.71 16.82 -4.83
N VAL A 77 -4.91 17.39 -3.93
CA VAL A 77 -3.87 16.67 -3.19
C VAL A 77 -3.86 16.99 -1.69
N ASN A 78 -3.29 16.07 -0.90
CA ASN A 78 -2.75 16.37 0.42
C ASN A 78 -1.38 17.06 0.24
N PRO A 79 -1.22 18.35 0.55
CA PRO A 79 0.03 19.07 0.33
C PRO A 79 1.18 18.59 1.22
N ASN A 80 0.86 17.85 2.29
CA ASN A 80 1.83 17.25 3.21
C ASN A 80 2.02 15.74 2.93
N GLY A 81 1.33 15.20 1.92
CA GLY A 81 1.41 13.79 1.54
C GLY A 81 2.74 13.44 0.88
N ALA A 82 3.01 12.15 0.80
CA ALA A 82 4.20 11.61 0.17
C ALA A 82 3.99 10.15 -0.24
N CYS A 83 4.71 9.69 -1.26
CA CYS A 83 4.70 8.27 -1.58
C CYS A 83 5.19 7.42 -0.39
N SER A 84 4.30 6.59 0.15
CA SER A 84 4.64 5.61 1.19
C SER A 84 5.45 4.45 0.61
N SER A 85 6.74 4.68 0.38
CA SER A 85 7.69 3.72 -0.18
C SER A 85 9.00 3.67 0.63
N PRO A 86 9.57 2.48 0.90
CA PRO A 86 10.86 2.35 1.58
C PRO A 86 12.05 2.72 0.69
N VAL A 87 11.83 2.84 -0.62
CA VAL A 87 12.83 3.24 -1.61
C VAL A 87 12.34 4.49 -2.36
N PRO A 88 13.25 5.36 -2.81
CA PRO A 88 12.88 6.49 -3.65
C PRO A 88 12.09 6.03 -4.87
N LEU A 89 10.95 6.66 -5.10
CA LEU A 89 10.16 6.48 -6.32
C LEU A 89 10.50 7.60 -7.32
N PRO A 90 10.20 7.39 -8.62
CA PRO A 90 10.25 8.45 -9.60
C PRO A 90 9.51 9.72 -9.15
N THR A 91 10.10 10.89 -9.40
CA THR A 91 9.58 12.18 -8.90
C THR A 91 8.21 12.52 -9.44
N GLU A 92 7.88 12.09 -10.66
CA GLU A 92 6.55 12.29 -11.26
C GLU A 92 5.44 11.47 -10.59
N PHE A 93 5.77 10.58 -9.65
CA PHE A 93 4.78 9.91 -8.81
C PHE A 93 4.36 10.74 -7.59
N ASP A 94 5.05 11.85 -7.29
CA ASP A 94 4.75 12.68 -6.11
C ASP A 94 3.29 13.17 -6.09
N THR A 95 2.83 13.84 -7.16
CA THR A 95 1.47 14.36 -7.25
C THR A 95 0.42 13.23 -7.22
N PRO A 96 0.54 12.11 -7.99
CA PRO A 96 -0.33 10.95 -7.83
C PRO A 96 -0.41 10.40 -6.39
N CYS A 97 0.74 10.27 -5.71
CA CYS A 97 0.78 9.79 -4.32
C CYS A 97 0.07 10.75 -3.35
N LYS A 98 0.33 12.05 -3.46
CA LYS A 98 -0.35 13.04 -2.61
C LYS A 98 -1.87 13.10 -2.85
N ALA A 99 -2.31 12.86 -4.08
CA ALA A 99 -3.72 12.74 -4.42
C ALA A 99 -4.35 11.47 -3.82
N HIS A 100 -3.60 10.36 -3.83
CA HIS A 100 -4.01 9.12 -3.18
C HIS A 100 -4.10 9.26 -1.66
N ASP A 101 -3.13 9.93 -1.03
CA ASP A 101 -3.16 10.26 0.40
C ASP A 101 -4.39 11.07 0.78
N LEU A 102 -4.78 12.08 -0.04
CA LEU A 102 -6.03 12.81 0.16
C LEU A 102 -7.26 11.88 0.13
N GLY A 103 -7.30 10.95 -0.82
CA GLY A 103 -8.35 9.95 -0.89
C GLY A 103 -8.43 9.10 0.38
N TYR A 104 -7.29 8.64 0.87
CA TYR A 104 -7.20 7.89 2.13
C TYR A 104 -7.62 8.73 3.33
N ASP A 105 -7.29 10.02 3.35
CA ASP A 105 -7.72 10.95 4.39
C ASP A 105 -9.22 11.23 4.35
N LEU A 106 -9.89 11.12 3.20
CA LEU A 106 -11.36 11.12 3.13
C LEU A 106 -11.97 9.86 3.76
N LEU A 107 -11.32 8.69 3.64
CA LEU A 107 -11.74 7.49 4.35
C LEU A 107 -11.58 7.65 5.86
N ARG A 108 -10.45 8.23 6.31
CA ARG A 108 -10.21 8.54 7.72
C ARG A 108 -11.20 9.59 8.25
N TYR A 109 -11.51 10.61 7.46
CA TYR A 109 -12.52 11.61 7.79
C TYR A 109 -13.86 10.93 8.05
N ALA A 110 -14.34 10.12 7.09
CA ALA A 110 -15.62 9.41 7.20
C ALA A 110 -15.67 8.51 8.45
N HIS A 111 -14.56 7.86 8.78
CA HIS A 111 -14.43 7.09 10.01
C HIS A 111 -14.55 7.93 11.28
N LEU A 112 -13.81 9.03 11.35
CA LEU A 112 -13.80 9.93 12.51
C LEU A 112 -15.17 10.61 12.72
N THR A 113 -15.95 10.79 11.66
CA THR A 113 -17.31 11.34 11.72
C THR A 113 -18.41 10.28 11.88
N GLY A 114 -18.05 9.00 11.94
CA GLY A 114 -18.96 7.88 12.19
C GLY A 114 -19.77 7.41 10.98
N GLY A 115 -19.32 7.74 9.76
CA GLY A 115 -19.94 7.35 8.49
C GLY A 115 -18.98 6.60 7.57
N ASP A 116 -18.35 5.54 8.07
CA ASP A 116 -17.43 4.68 7.31
C ASP A 116 -17.92 4.40 5.88
N LEU A 117 -17.01 4.45 4.92
CA LEU A 117 -17.31 4.06 3.53
C LEU A 117 -17.03 2.57 3.34
N GLY A 118 -17.79 1.92 2.46
CA GLY A 118 -17.56 0.53 2.09
C GLY A 118 -16.24 0.34 1.33
N GLY A 119 -15.79 -0.92 1.23
CA GLY A 119 -14.53 -1.27 0.58
C GLY A 119 -14.39 -0.85 -0.89
N TRP A 120 -15.50 -0.47 -1.55
CA TRP A 120 -15.49 0.14 -2.88
C TRP A 120 -14.62 1.41 -2.92
N ALA A 121 -14.65 2.23 -1.87
CA ALA A 121 -14.02 3.54 -1.85
C ALA A 121 -12.50 3.42 -1.91
N ARG A 122 -11.93 2.58 -1.03
CA ARG A 122 -10.50 2.28 -1.04
C ARG A 122 -10.04 1.60 -2.33
N SER A 123 -10.83 0.65 -2.85
CA SER A 123 -10.54 -0.02 -4.12
C SER A 123 -10.50 0.96 -5.31
N ALA A 124 -11.44 1.91 -5.36
CA ALA A 124 -11.50 2.94 -6.39
C ALA A 124 -10.29 3.89 -6.33
N LEU A 125 -9.89 4.30 -5.11
CA LEU A 125 -8.73 5.15 -4.87
C LEU A 125 -7.43 4.45 -5.28
N ASP A 126 -7.25 3.18 -4.91
CA ASP A 126 -6.07 2.39 -5.28
C ASP A 126 -6.00 2.19 -6.81
N SER A 127 -7.14 1.92 -7.45
CA SER A 127 -7.23 1.80 -8.91
C SER A 127 -6.92 3.13 -9.63
N GLN A 128 -7.27 4.25 -9.01
CA GLN A 128 -6.91 5.56 -9.55
C GLN A 128 -5.42 5.86 -9.42
N LEU A 129 -4.81 5.56 -8.27
CA LEU A 129 -3.36 5.69 -8.10
C LEU A 129 -2.63 4.89 -9.19
N ASP A 130 -3.08 3.66 -9.44
CA ASP A 130 -2.55 2.82 -10.50
C ASP A 130 -2.59 3.51 -11.86
N ARG A 131 -3.76 4.00 -12.29
CA ARG A 131 -3.88 4.73 -13.56
C ARG A 131 -2.97 5.95 -13.64
N ARG A 132 -2.99 6.82 -12.63
CA ARG A 132 -2.21 8.08 -12.63
C ARG A 132 -0.70 7.83 -12.63
N MET A 133 -0.21 6.81 -11.92
CA MET A 133 1.21 6.43 -11.97
C MET A 133 1.61 5.90 -13.37
N HIS A 134 0.74 5.12 -14.01
CA HIS A 134 0.97 4.62 -15.36
C HIS A 134 0.93 5.76 -16.39
N GLU A 135 -0.01 6.70 -16.30
CA GLU A 135 -0.09 7.92 -17.13
C GLU A 135 1.19 8.78 -16.99
N ALA A 136 1.69 8.95 -15.75
CA ALA A 136 2.95 9.66 -15.52
C ALA A 136 4.15 8.98 -16.21
N CYS A 137 4.14 7.65 -16.30
CA CYS A 137 5.15 6.91 -17.06
C CYS A 137 5.01 7.09 -18.58
N GLU A 138 3.79 7.18 -19.11
CA GLU A 138 3.56 7.41 -20.55
C GLU A 138 4.17 8.73 -21.02
N ALA A 139 4.14 9.77 -20.18
CA ALA A 139 4.72 11.07 -20.46
C ALA A 139 6.26 11.07 -20.58
N ARG A 140 6.95 10.00 -20.16
CA ARG A 140 8.42 9.92 -20.22
C ARG A 140 8.94 9.58 -21.60
N GLU A 141 9.99 10.27 -22.04
CA GLU A 141 10.73 9.94 -23.28
C GLU A 141 11.77 8.83 -23.08
N ARG A 142 12.39 8.76 -21.90
CA ARG A 142 13.43 7.78 -21.52
C ARG A 142 13.01 6.99 -20.30
N ASP A 143 13.59 5.81 -20.13
CA ASP A 143 13.40 4.96 -18.94
C ASP A 143 11.92 4.61 -18.65
N ARG A 144 11.07 4.65 -19.68
CA ARG A 144 9.63 4.36 -19.57
C ARG A 144 9.36 2.96 -19.01
N THR A 145 10.14 1.96 -19.43
CA THR A 145 10.01 0.58 -18.94
C THR A 145 10.31 0.46 -17.45
N SER A 146 11.35 1.14 -16.94
CA SER A 146 11.66 1.10 -15.51
C SER A 146 10.64 1.88 -14.69
N CYS A 147 10.11 2.99 -15.23
CA CYS A 147 8.97 3.70 -14.65
C CYS A 147 7.77 2.77 -14.45
N PHE A 148 7.34 2.08 -15.51
CA PHE A 148 6.22 1.13 -15.43
C PHE A 148 6.49 0.00 -14.45
N ALA A 149 7.71 -0.54 -14.39
CA ALA A 149 8.06 -1.56 -13.40
C ALA A 149 7.91 -1.04 -11.96
N MET A 150 8.30 0.22 -11.70
CA MET A 150 8.13 0.86 -10.40
C MET A 150 6.67 1.15 -10.07
N ALA A 151 5.88 1.65 -11.03
CA ALA A 151 4.44 1.87 -10.89
C ALA A 151 3.73 0.56 -10.50
N ASN A 152 3.92 -0.50 -11.29
CA ASN A 152 3.36 -1.83 -11.01
C ASN A 152 3.75 -2.35 -9.62
N THR A 153 5.01 -2.17 -9.21
CA THR A 153 5.50 -2.62 -7.90
C THR A 153 4.80 -1.85 -6.77
N ALA A 154 4.73 -0.52 -6.88
CA ALA A 154 4.10 0.33 -5.87
C ALA A 154 2.60 0.05 -5.75
N THR A 155 1.88 -0.02 -6.88
CA THR A 155 0.42 -0.20 -6.90
C THR A 155 0.02 -1.62 -6.49
N THR A 156 0.83 -2.63 -6.81
CA THR A 156 0.68 -3.98 -6.27
C THR A 156 0.86 -4.00 -4.76
N ALA A 157 1.87 -3.31 -4.22
CA ALA A 157 2.12 -3.27 -2.78
C ALA A 157 0.94 -2.62 -2.04
N VAL A 158 0.41 -1.50 -2.55
CA VAL A 158 -0.80 -0.86 -2.04
C VAL A 158 -2.01 -1.80 -2.11
N SER A 159 -2.25 -2.43 -3.27
CA SER A 159 -3.39 -3.33 -3.47
C SER A 159 -3.37 -4.54 -2.52
N VAL A 160 -2.19 -5.16 -2.33
CA VAL A 160 -2.01 -6.26 -1.39
C VAL A 160 -2.23 -5.78 0.05
N ASN A 161 -1.76 -4.58 0.40
CA ASN A 161 -2.00 -4.00 1.71
C ASN A 161 -3.49 -3.73 1.95
N SER A 162 -4.19 -3.16 0.97
CA SER A 162 -5.63 -2.92 1.04
C SER A 162 -6.42 -4.22 1.17
N MET A 163 -6.10 -5.24 0.37
CA MET A 163 -6.70 -6.57 0.50
C MET A 163 -6.48 -7.16 1.90
N ARG A 164 -5.26 -7.07 2.43
CA ARG A 164 -4.95 -7.56 3.79
C ARG A 164 -5.74 -6.81 4.86
N GLN A 165 -5.94 -5.50 4.67
CA GLN A 165 -6.75 -4.64 5.54
C GLN A 165 -8.25 -4.71 5.19
N GLY A 166 -8.71 -5.67 4.38
CA GLY A 166 -10.12 -5.84 4.05
C GLY A 166 -10.73 -4.72 3.19
N TYR A 167 -9.92 -3.78 2.67
CA TYR A 167 -10.35 -2.55 2.01
C TYR A 167 -11.01 -1.51 2.94
N GLY A 168 -10.84 -1.63 4.25
CA GLY A 168 -11.35 -0.66 5.23
C GLY A 168 -10.50 0.60 5.32
N VAL A 169 -10.77 1.43 6.33
CA VAL A 169 -10.02 2.66 6.61
C VAL A 169 -8.53 2.34 6.76
N PRO A 170 -7.62 3.04 6.04
CA PRO A 170 -6.18 2.79 6.14
C PRO A 170 -5.67 2.97 7.57
N VAL A 171 -5.08 1.90 8.11
CA VAL A 171 -4.44 1.93 9.43
C VAL A 171 -2.96 2.27 9.26
N ASP A 172 -2.46 3.20 10.07
CA ASP A 172 -1.04 3.54 10.08
C ASP A 172 -0.26 2.37 10.67
N GLU A 173 0.62 1.79 9.86
CA GLU A 173 1.45 0.70 10.28
C GLU A 173 2.92 1.12 10.24
N PRO A 174 3.62 1.09 11.37
CA PRO A 174 5.05 1.30 11.36
C PRO A 174 5.69 0.11 10.62
N TRP A 175 6.06 0.32 9.36
CA TRP A 175 6.77 -0.63 8.49
C TRP A 175 8.00 -1.27 9.16
N ILE A 176 8.56 -0.59 10.16
CA ILE A 176 9.64 -1.09 11.03
C ILE A 176 9.24 -2.38 11.77
N ARG A 177 7.97 -2.56 12.15
CA ARG A 177 7.51 -3.79 12.83
C ARG A 177 7.52 -4.99 11.89
N TYR A 178 7.19 -4.77 10.62
CA TYR A 178 7.19 -5.84 9.61
C TYR A 178 8.58 -6.18 9.10
N THR A 179 9.45 -5.19 8.95
CA THR A 179 10.86 -5.44 8.60
C THR A 179 11.57 -6.22 9.72
N VAL A 180 11.32 -5.89 10.99
CA VAL A 180 11.83 -6.68 12.12
C VAL A 180 11.24 -8.10 12.11
N GLY A 181 9.91 -8.23 11.95
CA GLY A 181 9.24 -9.53 11.89
C GLY A 181 9.76 -10.43 10.75
N ALA A 182 9.90 -9.87 9.54
CA ALA A 182 10.42 -10.58 8.38
C ALA A 182 11.90 -10.96 8.53
N THR A 183 12.70 -10.08 9.13
CA THR A 183 14.12 -10.36 9.43
C THR A 183 14.25 -11.50 10.43
N LEU A 184 13.46 -11.48 11.51
CA LEU A 184 13.47 -12.55 12.52
C LEU A 184 13.01 -13.90 11.94
N ALA A 185 11.97 -13.89 11.11
CA ALA A 185 11.49 -15.09 10.42
C ALA A 185 12.56 -15.68 9.48
N ALA A 186 13.21 -14.83 8.67
CA ALA A 186 14.29 -15.24 7.78
C ALA A 186 15.49 -15.82 8.56
N LEU A 187 15.91 -15.18 9.66
CA LEU A 187 16.97 -15.69 10.53
C LEU A 187 16.60 -17.04 11.17
N GLY A 188 15.35 -17.20 11.61
CA GLY A 188 14.84 -18.46 12.16
C GLY A 188 14.91 -19.61 11.13
N LEU A 189 14.47 -19.36 9.89
CA LEU A 189 14.54 -20.34 8.81
C LEU A 189 15.98 -20.71 8.45
N LEU A 190 16.90 -19.74 8.44
CA LEU A 190 18.33 -19.99 8.23
C LEU A 190 18.95 -20.84 9.35
N ALA A 191 18.58 -20.59 10.61
CA ALA A 191 19.04 -21.36 11.76
C ALA A 191 18.54 -22.81 11.69
N VAL A 192 17.26 -23.03 11.39
CA VAL A 192 16.68 -24.38 11.21
C VAL A 192 17.39 -25.12 10.07
N ALA A 193 17.60 -24.47 8.92
CA ALA A 193 18.31 -25.07 7.79
C ALA A 193 19.77 -25.44 8.14
N ALA A 194 20.45 -24.63 8.95
CA ALA A 194 21.80 -24.92 9.43
C ALA A 194 21.84 -26.13 10.38
N VAL A 195 20.88 -26.23 11.30
CA VAL A 195 20.73 -27.37 12.22
C VAL A 195 20.45 -28.66 11.45
N VAL A 196 19.50 -28.65 10.52
CA VAL A 196 19.16 -29.82 9.68
C VAL A 196 20.38 -30.30 8.88
N ARG A 197 21.15 -29.38 8.29
CA ARG A 197 22.39 -29.71 7.57
C ARG A 197 23.45 -30.29 8.49
N ARG A 198 23.57 -29.80 9.73
CA ARG A 198 24.53 -30.29 10.72
C ARG A 198 24.18 -31.70 11.20
N VAL A 199 22.92 -31.94 11.56
CA VAL A 199 22.42 -33.28 11.94
C VAL A 199 22.55 -34.27 10.79
N GLY A 200 22.25 -33.83 9.57
CA GLY A 200 22.48 -34.61 8.35
C GLY A 200 23.95 -35.05 8.23
N ARG A 201 24.92 -34.14 8.34
CA ARG A 201 26.35 -34.53 8.24
C ARG A 201 26.81 -35.49 9.35
N ILE A 202 26.30 -35.32 10.57
CA ILE A 202 26.67 -36.18 11.70
C ILE A 202 26.15 -37.62 11.48
N ARG A 203 24.95 -37.79 10.90
CA ARG A 203 24.40 -39.11 10.57
C ARG A 203 25.17 -39.87 9.49
N TRP A 204 25.94 -39.19 8.65
CA TRP A 204 26.78 -39.81 7.61
C TRP A 204 28.24 -39.99 8.03
N ALA A 205 28.61 -39.50 9.22
CA ALA A 205 29.97 -39.58 9.76
C ALA A 205 30.12 -40.67 10.85
N VAL A 206 29.13 -41.55 11.01
CA VAL A 206 29.23 -42.75 11.86
C VAL A 206 29.66 -43.92 10.96
N PRO A 207 30.95 -44.32 10.94
CA PRO A 207 31.33 -45.58 10.33
C PRO A 207 30.80 -46.76 11.17
N ALA A 208 30.39 -47.83 10.49
CA ALA A 208 30.05 -49.11 11.09
C ALA A 208 31.28 -49.80 11.69
#